data_AF-A0A2P5A6Q0-F1
#
_entry.id   AF-A0A2P5A6Q0-F1
#
_cell.length_a   1.000
_cell.length_b   1.000
_cell.length_c   1.000
_cell.angle_alpha   90.00
_cell.angle_beta   90.00
_cell.angle_gamma   90.00
#
_symmetry.space_group_name_H-M   'P 1'
#
loop_
_entity.id
_entity.type
_entity.pdbx_description
1 polymer ?
#
loop_
_entity_poly.entity_id
_entity_poly.type
_entity_poly.pdbx_seq_one_letter_code
_entity_poly.pdbx_strand_id
1 'polypeptide(L)'
;MELSSNNPFSQITRYPPFSLTPQTPIYPARTERCNEAVQKLDKKYDIVVNIQGDEPLLEPEIIDGIVKALQEAPDAVFSTAVTPLKPEDAFDPNRVKCVVDNRGYAIYFSRGLIPYNKSGKVNPKFPYSLHLGIQSYDAKFLKIYPELEPTPLQLEEDLEQLKVLENGYKMKVIKVDHEAHGVDIPEDVEKIESLMREKNLS
;
A
#
# COMPACT_ATOMS: atom_id res chain seq x y z
N MET A 1 12.20 -34.13 -12.07
CA MET A 1 10.83 -34.54 -11.76
C MET A 1 9.97 -33.31 -11.98
N GLU A 2 9.28 -33.27 -13.11
CA GLU A 2 8.47 -32.13 -13.56
C GLU A 2 7.31 -31.89 -12.58
N LEU A 3 7.14 -30.63 -12.17
CA LEU A 3 5.90 -30.13 -11.59
C LEU A 3 5.46 -28.91 -12.38
N SER A 4 4.15 -28.87 -12.61
CA SER A 4 3.44 -28.22 -13.70
C SER A 4 3.58 -26.70 -13.81
N SER A 5 3.61 -26.27 -15.07
CA SER A 5 3.22 -24.97 -15.59
C SER A 5 1.79 -24.58 -15.17
N ASN A 6 1.65 -23.69 -14.18
CA ASN A 6 0.55 -22.71 -14.03
C ASN A 6 0.67 -21.98 -12.68
N ASN A 7 1.78 -21.29 -12.48
CA ASN A 7 1.93 -20.39 -11.35
C ASN A 7 1.97 -18.94 -11.86
N PRO A 8 0.95 -18.09 -11.59
CA PRO A 8 0.97 -16.68 -11.99
C PRO A 8 2.05 -15.86 -11.27
N PHE A 9 2.72 -16.42 -10.25
CA PHE A 9 3.75 -15.75 -9.44
C PHE A 9 5.18 -15.82 -10.00
N SER A 10 5.36 -16.09 -11.30
CA SER A 10 6.71 -16.36 -11.85
C SER A 10 7.68 -15.16 -11.96
N GLN A 11 7.31 -13.93 -11.55
CA GLN A 11 8.20 -12.77 -11.70
C GLN A 11 8.18 -11.81 -10.49
N ILE A 12 8.69 -12.28 -9.34
CA ILE A 12 9.14 -11.40 -8.25
C ILE A 12 10.60 -11.02 -8.52
N THR A 13 10.86 -9.82 -9.02
CA THR A 13 12.22 -9.33 -9.25
C THR A 13 12.73 -8.61 -8.00
N ARG A 14 13.67 -9.21 -7.26
CA ARG A 14 14.42 -8.53 -6.18
C ARG A 14 15.62 -7.78 -6.78
N TYR A 15 15.76 -6.48 -6.49
CA TYR A 15 16.89 -5.65 -6.93
C TYR A 15 17.99 -5.56 -5.84
N PRO A 16 19.28 -5.47 -6.22
CA PRO A 16 20.39 -5.26 -5.29
C PRO A 16 20.44 -3.82 -4.74
N PRO A 17 21.14 -3.57 -3.61
CA PRO A 17 21.27 -2.23 -3.03
C PRO A 17 22.06 -1.31 -3.97
N PHE A 18 21.46 -0.22 -4.42
CA PHE A 18 22.10 0.73 -5.34
C PHE A 18 22.88 1.83 -4.61
N SER A 19 24.02 2.18 -5.20
CA SER A 19 24.96 3.20 -4.77
C SER A 19 24.36 4.61 -4.87
N LEU A 20 24.45 5.38 -3.78
CA LEU A 20 24.10 6.79 -3.70
C LEU A 20 25.03 7.62 -4.61
N THR A 21 24.49 8.22 -5.67
CA THR A 21 25.14 9.35 -6.34
C THR A 21 24.54 10.67 -5.83
N PRO A 22 25.36 11.67 -5.46
CA PRO A 22 24.89 12.86 -4.76
C PRO A 22 24.52 13.96 -5.76
N GLN A 23 23.32 13.91 -6.33
CA GLN A 23 22.67 15.08 -6.96
C GLN A 23 21.21 14.73 -7.32
N THR A 24 20.31 14.90 -6.34
CA THR A 24 18.89 15.34 -6.41
C THR A 24 18.21 14.84 -5.11
N PRO A 25 17.96 15.67 -4.07
CA PRO A 25 17.31 15.19 -2.86
C PRO A 25 15.78 15.28 -3.02
N ILE A 26 15.25 14.65 -4.07
CA ILE A 26 13.84 14.26 -4.14
C ILE A 26 13.90 12.78 -4.49
N TYR A 27 13.74 11.93 -3.47
CA TYR A 27 13.60 10.51 -3.74
C TYR A 27 12.31 10.35 -4.57
N PRO A 28 12.36 9.68 -5.72
CA PRO A 28 11.17 9.47 -6.53
C PRO A 28 10.15 8.70 -5.69
N ALA A 29 8.88 9.08 -5.84
CA ALA A 29 7.75 8.43 -5.20
C ALA A 29 7.82 6.90 -5.41
N ARG A 30 7.34 6.09 -4.46
CA ARG A 30 7.20 4.63 -4.62
C ARG A 30 6.52 4.29 -5.94
N THR A 31 5.46 5.03 -6.27
CA THR A 31 4.72 4.86 -7.53
C THR A 31 5.59 5.14 -8.77
N GLU A 32 6.47 6.14 -8.73
CA GLU A 32 7.41 6.44 -9.84
C GLU A 32 8.44 5.32 -10.01
N ARG A 33 8.96 4.78 -8.89
CA ARG A 33 9.87 3.62 -8.92
C ARG A 33 9.20 2.39 -9.54
N CYS A 34 7.91 2.18 -9.27
CA CYS A 34 7.14 1.12 -9.92
C CYS A 34 7.03 1.34 -11.43
N ASN A 35 6.76 2.56 -11.88
CA ASN A 35 6.70 2.88 -13.32
C ASN A 35 8.06 2.63 -13.99
N GLU A 36 9.16 3.11 -13.41
CA GLU A 36 10.51 2.85 -13.92
C GLU A 36 10.83 1.36 -14.02
N ALA A 37 10.45 0.56 -13.02
CA ALA A 37 10.66 -0.88 -13.02
C ALA A 37 9.89 -1.54 -14.17
N VAL A 38 8.63 -1.16 -14.38
CA VAL A 38 7.79 -1.68 -15.47
C VAL A 38 8.34 -1.31 -16.84
N GLN A 39 8.86 -0.08 -17.01
CA GLN A 39 9.48 0.35 -18.28
C GLN A 39 10.74 -0.44 -18.65
N LYS A 40 11.47 -0.97 -17.66
CA LYS A 40 12.66 -1.81 -17.87
C LYS A 40 12.31 -3.26 -18.23
N LEU A 41 11.06 -3.67 -18.06
CA LEU A 41 10.60 -5.02 -18.40
C LEU A 41 10.11 -5.03 -19.86
N ASP A 42 10.60 -5.95 -20.67
CA ASP A 42 10.21 -6.11 -22.09
C ASP A 42 8.87 -6.85 -22.25
N LYS A 43 7.91 -6.56 -21.35
CA LYS A 43 6.60 -7.21 -21.29
C LYS A 43 5.52 -6.20 -20.96
N LYS A 44 4.33 -6.45 -21.50
CA LYS A 44 3.12 -5.69 -21.14
C LYS A 44 2.44 -6.37 -19.96
N TYR A 45 2.08 -5.56 -18.98
CA TYR A 45 1.30 -5.95 -17.82
C TYR A 45 0.02 -5.12 -17.80
N ASP A 46 -1.07 -5.69 -17.30
CA ASP A 46 -2.32 -4.96 -17.07
C ASP A 46 -2.36 -4.39 -15.65
N ILE A 47 -1.86 -5.16 -14.68
CA ILE A 47 -1.81 -4.78 -13.27
C ILE A 47 -0.40 -4.97 -12.72
N VAL A 48 0.03 -4.04 -11.89
CA VAL A 48 1.32 -4.05 -11.20
C VAL A 48 1.05 -4.02 -9.71
N VAL A 49 1.70 -4.88 -8.93
CA VAL A 49 1.58 -4.88 -7.47
C VAL A 49 2.90 -4.41 -6.87
N ASN A 50 2.84 -3.43 -5.97
CA ASN A 50 3.95 -3.02 -5.15
C ASN A 50 3.86 -3.71 -3.79
N ILE A 51 4.86 -4.53 -3.46
CA ILE A 51 5.00 -5.21 -2.18
C ILE A 51 6.21 -4.60 -1.47
N GLN A 52 5.99 -4.00 -0.30
CA GLN A 52 7.09 -3.43 0.47
C GLN A 52 7.92 -4.53 1.16
N GLY A 53 9.22 -4.29 1.31
CA GLY A 53 10.14 -5.26 1.94
C GLY A 53 10.12 -5.25 3.47
N ASP A 54 9.41 -4.30 4.08
CA ASP A 54 9.27 -4.05 5.52
C ASP A 54 8.01 -4.69 6.13
N GLU A 55 7.16 -5.34 5.32
CA GLU A 55 5.99 -6.12 5.75
C GLU A 55 6.19 -7.64 5.46
N PRO A 56 7.09 -8.34 6.19
CA PRO A 56 7.44 -9.73 5.89
C PRO A 56 6.33 -10.75 6.19
N LEU A 57 5.30 -10.35 6.94
CA LEU A 57 4.20 -11.21 7.37
C LEU A 57 2.92 -11.00 6.54
N LEU A 58 3.00 -10.24 5.45
CA LEU A 58 1.87 -10.00 4.57
C LEU A 58 1.37 -11.32 3.96
N GLU A 59 0.06 -11.56 4.13
CA GLU A 59 -0.62 -12.75 3.61
C GLU A 59 -0.80 -12.67 2.08
N PRO A 60 -0.48 -13.73 1.32
CA PRO A 60 -0.67 -13.76 -0.13
C PRO A 60 -2.12 -13.49 -0.56
N GLU A 61 -3.10 -13.87 0.25
CA GLU A 61 -4.52 -13.64 0.00
C GLU A 61 -4.87 -12.15 -0.08
N ILE A 62 -4.12 -11.29 0.62
CA ILE A 62 -4.30 -9.83 0.56
C ILE A 62 -3.85 -9.32 -0.82
N ILE A 63 -2.74 -9.85 -1.35
CA ILE A 63 -2.25 -9.53 -2.69
C ILE A 63 -3.30 -9.89 -3.74
N ASP A 64 -3.81 -11.12 -3.69
CA ASP A 64 -4.85 -11.59 -4.61
C ASP A 64 -6.12 -10.75 -4.49
N GLY A 65 -6.49 -10.39 -3.26
CA GLY A 65 -7.65 -9.56 -2.96
C GLY A 65 -7.57 -8.18 -3.61
N ILE A 66 -6.44 -7.48 -3.50
CA ILE A 66 -6.30 -6.15 -4.09
C ILE A 66 -6.28 -6.21 -5.61
N VAL A 67 -5.62 -7.22 -6.20
CA VAL A 67 -5.59 -7.40 -7.66
C VAL A 67 -7.00 -7.63 -8.18
N LYS A 68 -7.75 -8.54 -7.56
CA LYS A 68 -9.13 -8.83 -7.93
C LYS A 68 -10.03 -7.60 -7.79
N ALA A 69 -9.88 -6.85 -6.69
CA ALA A 69 -10.65 -5.63 -6.45
C ALA A 69 -10.45 -4.57 -7.54
N LEU A 70 -9.23 -4.47 -8.09
CA LEU A 70 -8.93 -3.58 -9.20
C LEU A 70 -9.52 -4.11 -10.53
N GLN A 71 -9.41 -5.41 -10.80
CA GLN A 71 -9.99 -6.05 -11.99
C GLN A 71 -11.52 -5.87 -12.06
N GLU A 72 -12.19 -5.95 -10.91
CA GLU A 72 -13.66 -5.82 -10.82
C GLU A 72 -14.13 -4.35 -10.81
N ALA A 73 -13.22 -3.38 -10.74
CA ALA A 73 -13.51 -1.95 -10.67
C ALA A 73 -12.86 -1.19 -11.83
N PRO A 74 -13.43 -1.24 -13.06
CA PRO A 74 -12.84 -0.60 -14.23
C PRO A 74 -12.78 0.93 -14.18
N ASP A 75 -13.46 1.56 -13.21
CA ASP A 75 -13.38 2.99 -12.94
C ASP A 75 -12.33 3.37 -11.88
N ALA A 76 -11.65 2.38 -11.28
CA ALA A 76 -10.52 2.57 -10.40
C ALA A 76 -9.21 2.36 -11.16
N VAL A 77 -8.18 3.08 -10.75
CA VAL A 77 -6.82 2.94 -11.29
C VAL A 77 -5.84 2.33 -10.29
N PHE A 78 -6.36 2.08 -9.09
CA PHE A 78 -5.59 1.72 -7.92
C PHE A 78 -6.43 0.83 -7.01
N SER A 79 -5.80 -0.12 -6.32
CA SER A 79 -6.40 -0.76 -5.16
C SER A 79 -5.42 -0.93 -4.01
N THR A 80 -5.95 -0.95 -2.78
CA THR A 80 -5.20 -1.15 -1.53
C THR A 80 -6.06 -1.91 -0.52
N ALA A 81 -5.49 -2.25 0.63
CA ALA A 81 -6.16 -2.90 1.74
C ALA A 81 -6.15 -2.02 2.99
N VAL A 82 -7.16 -2.22 3.83
CA VAL A 82 -7.22 -1.68 5.20
C VAL A 82 -7.52 -2.77 6.20
N THR A 83 -6.99 -2.62 7.41
CA THR A 83 -7.25 -3.48 8.55
C THR A 83 -7.83 -2.65 9.72
N PRO A 84 -8.52 -3.24 10.71
CA PRO A 84 -8.92 -2.51 11.91
C PRO A 84 -7.72 -1.85 12.62
N LEU A 85 -7.84 -0.56 12.91
CA LEU A 85 -6.86 0.18 13.69
C LEU A 85 -7.05 -0.10 15.19
N LYS A 86 -5.96 -0.41 15.89
CA LYS A 86 -5.98 -0.57 17.35
C LYS A 86 -6.16 0.80 18.03
N PRO A 87 -7.00 0.95 19.07
CA PRO A 87 -7.25 2.25 19.71
C PRO A 87 -6.00 2.97 20.23
N GLU A 88 -4.99 2.22 20.66
CA GLU A 88 -3.68 2.74 21.10
C GLU A 88 -2.90 3.45 19.97
N ASP A 89 -3.10 3.03 18.72
CA ASP A 89 -2.42 3.56 17.54
C ASP A 89 -3.15 4.77 16.93
N ALA A 90 -4.28 5.18 17.52
CA ALA A 90 -5.19 6.19 16.95
C ALA A 90 -4.49 7.52 16.59
N PHE A 91 -3.54 7.94 17.40
CA PHE A 91 -2.82 9.21 17.25
C PHE A 91 -1.40 9.05 16.71
N ASP A 92 -0.99 7.83 16.35
CA ASP A 92 0.31 7.62 15.72
C ASP A 92 0.27 8.13 14.27
N PRO A 93 1.11 9.12 13.89
CA PRO A 93 1.16 9.66 12.53
C PRO A 93 1.79 8.70 11.51
N ASN A 94 2.47 7.64 11.94
CA ASN A 94 3.00 6.59 11.06
C ASN A 94 1.90 5.59 10.67
N ARG A 95 0.87 5.46 11.49
CA ARG A 95 -0.30 4.61 11.25
C ARG A 95 -1.31 5.38 10.41
N VAL A 96 -1.22 5.32 9.09
CA VAL A 96 -2.10 6.08 8.19
C VAL A 96 -3.53 5.56 8.25
N LYS A 97 -4.48 6.46 8.52
CA LYS A 97 -5.92 6.14 8.54
C LYS A 97 -6.50 6.28 7.14
N CYS A 98 -7.50 5.45 6.82
CA CYS A 98 -8.27 5.54 5.59
C CYS A 98 -9.76 5.59 5.91
N VAL A 99 -10.50 6.48 5.24
CA VAL A 99 -11.97 6.46 5.23
C VAL A 99 -12.43 5.90 3.89
N VAL A 100 -13.37 4.96 3.93
CA VAL A 100 -13.87 4.22 2.77
C VAL A 100 -15.37 4.42 2.65
N ASP A 101 -15.87 4.61 1.44
CA ASP A 101 -17.29 4.73 1.16
C ASP A 101 -18.04 3.38 1.21
N ASN A 102 -19.36 3.42 1.09
CA ASN A 102 -20.21 2.21 1.08
C ASN A 102 -20.01 1.32 -0.15
N ARG A 103 -19.32 1.82 -1.19
CA ARG A 103 -18.98 1.09 -2.40
C ARG A 103 -17.56 0.53 -2.36
N GLY A 104 -16.81 0.71 -1.27
CA GLY A 104 -15.43 0.23 -1.15
C GLY A 104 -14.42 1.09 -1.91
N TYR A 105 -14.66 2.39 -2.09
CA TYR A 105 -13.67 3.32 -2.61
C TYR A 105 -13.11 4.20 -1.48
N ALA A 106 -11.82 4.53 -1.57
CA ALA A 106 -11.21 5.48 -0.64
C ALA A 106 -11.87 6.86 -0.80
N ILE A 107 -12.29 7.44 0.33
CA ILE A 107 -12.72 8.84 0.43
C ILE A 107 -11.50 9.70 0.73
N TYR A 108 -10.70 9.32 1.72
CA TYR A 108 -9.55 10.09 2.16
C TYR A 108 -8.55 9.26 2.96
N PHE A 109 -7.28 9.68 2.95
CA PHE A 109 -6.21 9.15 3.79
C PHE A 109 -5.62 10.27 4.64
N SER A 110 -5.27 9.98 5.88
CA SER A 110 -4.67 10.97 6.77
C SER A 110 -3.78 10.33 7.82
N ARG A 111 -2.71 11.02 8.20
CA ARG A 111 -1.92 10.72 9.40
C ARG A 111 -2.68 11.12 10.67
N GLY A 112 -3.65 12.04 10.58
CA GLY A 112 -4.57 12.39 11.64
C GLY A 112 -5.67 11.34 11.86
N LEU A 113 -6.27 11.34 13.05
CA LEU A 113 -7.38 10.43 13.37
C LEU A 113 -8.64 10.82 12.57
N ILE A 114 -9.03 9.95 11.63
CA ILE A 114 -10.25 10.12 10.83
C ILE A 114 -11.11 8.83 10.84
N PRO A 115 -12.45 8.95 10.88
CA PRO A 115 -13.21 10.20 11.01
C PRO A 115 -13.13 10.77 12.44
N TYR A 116 -13.04 12.08 12.53
CA TYR A 116 -13.12 12.76 13.82
C TYR A 116 -14.57 12.79 14.32
N ASN A 117 -14.75 12.71 15.63
CA ASN A 117 -16.09 12.72 16.25
C ASN A 117 -16.27 13.94 17.18
N LYS A 118 -17.52 14.26 17.48
CA LYS A 118 -17.88 15.46 18.28
C LYS A 118 -17.34 15.43 19.71
N SER A 119 -17.04 14.25 20.27
CA SER A 119 -16.50 14.16 21.63
C SER A 119 -15.01 14.49 21.69
N GLY A 120 -14.31 14.56 20.54
CA GLY A 120 -12.88 14.79 20.46
C GLY A 120 -12.04 13.67 21.08
N LYS A 121 -12.60 12.47 21.20
CA LYS A 121 -11.96 11.31 21.83
C LYS A 121 -12.04 10.11 20.89
N VAL A 122 -11.06 9.21 20.95
CA VAL A 122 -11.14 7.93 20.23
C VAL A 122 -12.39 7.18 20.68
N ASN A 123 -13.21 6.73 19.73
CA ASN A 123 -14.33 5.84 20.01
C ASN A 123 -13.87 4.38 19.83
N PRO A 124 -13.63 3.61 20.91
CA PRO A 124 -13.12 2.24 20.78
C PRO A 124 -14.11 1.27 20.12
N LYS A 125 -15.38 1.67 19.96
CA LYS A 125 -16.41 0.87 19.26
C LYS A 125 -16.51 1.22 17.78
N PHE A 126 -15.86 2.29 17.32
CA PHE A 126 -15.87 2.65 15.91
C PHE A 126 -14.73 1.90 15.20
N PRO A 127 -15.00 1.23 14.06
CA PRO A 127 -13.98 0.47 13.34
C PRO A 127 -13.13 1.40 12.47
N TYR A 128 -12.23 2.14 13.11
CA TYR A 128 -11.20 2.91 12.40
C TYR A 128 -10.37 1.98 11.51
N SER A 129 -10.01 2.46 10.32
CA SER A 129 -9.29 1.65 9.33
C SER A 129 -7.86 2.14 9.18
N LEU A 130 -6.91 1.25 9.45
CA LEU A 130 -5.49 1.40 9.18
C LEU A 130 -5.20 0.99 7.73
N HIS A 131 -4.57 1.87 6.95
CA HIS A 131 -4.10 1.55 5.60
C HIS A 131 -2.89 0.64 5.65
N LEU A 132 -2.92 -0.45 4.88
CA LEU A 132 -1.77 -1.33 4.65
C LEU A 132 -0.96 -0.78 3.47
N GLY A 133 0.38 -0.80 3.56
CA GLY A 133 1.27 -0.23 2.55
C GLY A 133 1.24 -0.94 1.19
N ILE A 134 0.46 -2.02 1.06
CA ILE A 134 0.31 -2.81 -0.15
C ILE A 134 -0.64 -2.16 -1.17
N GLN A 135 -0.18 -2.12 -2.42
CA GLN A 135 -0.87 -1.37 -3.46
C GLN A 135 -0.81 -2.10 -4.80
N SER A 136 -1.91 -2.07 -5.55
CA SER A 136 -1.93 -2.49 -6.95
C SER A 136 -2.40 -1.37 -7.86
N TYR A 137 -1.85 -1.33 -9.07
CA TYR A 137 -1.96 -0.24 -10.02
C TYR A 137 -2.40 -0.77 -11.36
N ASP A 138 -3.30 -0.05 -12.02
CA ASP A 138 -3.49 -0.21 -13.46
C ASP A 138 -2.22 0.24 -14.17
N ALA A 139 -1.66 -0.62 -15.01
CA ALA A 139 -0.37 -0.37 -15.66
C ALA A 139 -0.40 0.80 -16.65
N LYS A 140 -1.57 1.19 -17.16
CA LYS A 140 -1.70 2.39 -18.00
C LYS A 140 -1.68 3.63 -17.13
N PHE A 141 -2.40 3.63 -16.01
CA PHE A 141 -2.35 4.71 -15.03
C PHE A 141 -0.96 4.92 -14.45
N LEU A 142 -0.21 3.84 -14.21
CA LEU A 142 1.16 3.93 -13.70
C LEU A 142 2.08 4.76 -14.59
N LYS A 143 1.81 4.83 -15.90
CA LYS A 143 2.53 5.68 -16.87
C LYS A 143 2.07 7.14 -16.83
N ILE A 144 0.84 7.39 -16.39
CA ILE A 144 0.25 8.73 -16.26
C ILE A 144 0.70 9.39 -14.96
N TYR A 145 0.88 8.61 -13.89
CA TYR A 145 1.17 9.13 -12.54
C TYR A 145 2.36 10.11 -12.47
N PRO A 146 3.52 9.86 -13.12
CA PRO A 146 4.65 10.81 -13.09
C PRO A 146 4.35 12.14 -13.78
N GLU A 147 3.41 12.17 -14.73
CA GLU A 147 3.00 13.37 -15.47
C GLU A 147 2.03 14.25 -14.68
N LEU A 148 1.49 13.74 -13.57
CA LEU A 148 0.64 14.52 -12.68
C LEU A 148 1.52 15.41 -11.80
N GLU A 149 1.12 16.67 -11.61
CA GLU A 149 1.81 17.57 -10.69
C GLU A 149 1.60 17.15 -9.23
N PRO A 150 2.56 17.42 -8.31
CA PRO A 150 2.33 17.27 -6.88
C PRO A 150 1.14 18.10 -6.41
N THR A 151 0.36 17.57 -5.48
CA THR A 151 -0.89 18.20 -5.03
C THR A 151 -0.83 18.65 -3.57
N PRO A 152 -1.63 19.65 -3.15
CA PRO A 152 -1.56 20.19 -1.79
C PRO A 152 -1.74 19.16 -0.68
N LEU A 153 -2.72 18.25 -0.77
CA LEU A 153 -2.93 17.25 0.30
C LEU A 153 -1.83 16.19 0.28
N GLN A 154 -1.34 15.79 -0.90
CA GLN A 154 -0.17 14.91 -1.00
C GLN A 154 1.05 15.49 -0.27
N LEU A 155 1.35 16.77 -0.49
CA LEU A 155 2.51 17.43 0.10
C LEU A 155 2.35 17.68 1.60
N GLU A 156 1.15 18.05 2.06
CA GLU A 156 0.87 18.32 3.47
C GLU A 156 0.90 17.03 4.32
N GLU A 157 0.26 15.96 3.84
CA GLU A 157 0.19 14.69 4.56
C GLU A 157 1.38 13.78 4.26
N ASP A 158 2.21 14.10 3.26
CA ASP A 158 3.28 13.23 2.75
C ASP A 158 2.75 11.83 2.40
N LEU A 159 1.70 11.79 1.58
CA LEU A 159 0.99 10.56 1.16
C LEU A 159 0.72 10.56 -0.36
N GLU A 160 1.45 9.72 -1.10
CA GLU A 160 1.35 9.58 -2.56
C GLU A 160 -0.07 9.30 -3.08
N GLN A 161 -0.84 8.49 -2.36
CA GLN A 161 -2.21 8.16 -2.75
C GLN A 161 -3.16 9.37 -2.78
N LEU A 162 -2.84 10.46 -2.06
CA LEU A 162 -3.65 11.67 -2.12
C LEU A 162 -3.50 12.40 -3.46
N LYS A 163 -2.35 12.29 -4.13
CA LYS A 163 -2.17 12.78 -5.50
C LYS A 163 -3.14 12.11 -6.48
N VAL A 164 -3.40 10.82 -6.29
CA VAL A 164 -4.38 10.05 -7.08
C VAL A 164 -5.79 10.59 -6.82
N LEU A 165 -6.18 10.75 -5.56
CA LEU A 165 -7.52 11.23 -5.19
C LEU A 165 -7.77 12.69 -5.60
N GLU A 166 -6.80 13.58 -5.41
CA GLU A 166 -6.93 15.01 -5.74
C GLU A 166 -7.07 15.25 -7.25
N ASN A 167 -6.47 14.40 -8.07
CA ASN A 167 -6.64 14.43 -9.54
C ASN A 167 -7.94 13.73 -10.00
N GLY A 168 -8.83 13.35 -9.07
CA GLY A 168 -10.16 12.80 -9.38
C GLY A 168 -10.19 11.32 -9.76
N TYR A 169 -9.05 10.62 -9.64
CA TYR A 169 -9.00 9.18 -9.85
C TYR A 169 -9.56 8.44 -8.63
N LYS A 170 -10.04 7.22 -8.86
CA LYS A 170 -10.63 6.38 -7.82
C LYS A 170 -9.71 5.25 -7.41
N MET A 171 -9.77 4.93 -6.13
CA MET A 171 -9.01 3.84 -5.53
C MET A 171 -9.95 2.88 -4.85
N LYS A 172 -9.82 1.59 -5.15
CA LYS A 172 -10.58 0.52 -4.49
C LYS A 172 -9.90 0.12 -3.18
N VAL A 173 -10.69 -0.14 -2.15
CA VAL A 173 -10.18 -0.54 -0.85
C VAL A 173 -10.87 -1.82 -0.40
N ILE A 174 -10.09 -2.86 -0.15
CA ILE A 174 -10.58 -4.08 0.52
C ILE A 174 -10.37 -3.98 2.02
N LYS A 175 -11.25 -4.61 2.79
CA LYS A 175 -11.10 -4.74 4.24
C LYS A 175 -10.61 -6.15 4.55
N VAL A 176 -9.56 -6.25 5.35
CA VAL A 176 -8.94 -7.51 5.76
C VAL A 176 -8.83 -7.55 7.29
N ASP A 177 -8.70 -8.75 7.84
CA ASP A 177 -8.39 -8.96 9.26
C ASP A 177 -6.94 -9.39 9.38
N HIS A 178 -6.04 -8.42 9.19
CA HIS A 178 -4.60 -8.63 9.14
C HIS A 178 -3.91 -7.86 10.25
N GLU A 179 -3.02 -8.52 10.98
CA GLU A 179 -2.23 -7.84 12.00
C GLU A 179 -1.01 -7.15 11.36
N ALA A 180 -1.08 -5.82 11.26
CA ALA A 180 -0.04 -5.01 10.62
C ALA A 180 1.22 -4.91 11.51
N HIS A 181 2.18 -5.81 11.25
CA HIS A 181 3.51 -5.86 11.85
C HIS A 181 4.55 -5.27 10.88
N GLY A 182 4.63 -3.94 10.83
CA GLY A 182 5.72 -3.27 10.12
C GLY A 182 7.03 -3.33 10.92
N VAL A 183 8.17 -3.36 10.24
CA VAL A 183 9.49 -3.17 10.85
C VAL A 183 9.88 -1.71 10.72
N ASP A 184 9.48 -0.88 11.68
CA ASP A 184 9.75 0.57 11.62
C ASP A 184 10.92 0.97 12.54
N ILE A 185 11.16 0.21 13.62
CA ILE A 185 12.26 0.44 14.56
C ILE A 185 13.09 -0.84 14.78
N PRO A 186 14.38 -0.74 15.18
CA PRO A 186 15.23 -1.91 15.43
C PRO A 186 14.61 -2.93 16.39
N GLU A 187 13.83 -2.47 17.36
CA GLU A 187 13.14 -3.30 18.35
C GLU A 187 12.01 -4.15 17.75
N ASP A 188 11.52 -3.84 16.55
CA ASP A 188 10.53 -4.65 15.85
C ASP A 188 11.14 -5.91 15.24
N VAL A 189 12.44 -5.90 14.93
CA VAL A 189 13.14 -7.03 14.31
C VAL A 189 13.04 -8.29 15.16
N GLU A 190 13.30 -8.20 16.47
CA GLU A 190 13.23 -9.36 17.37
C GLU A 190 11.82 -9.96 17.46
N LYS A 191 10.78 -9.10 17.44
CA LYS A 191 9.38 -9.54 17.45
C LYS A 191 9.02 -10.22 16.14
N ILE A 192 9.41 -9.63 15.01
CA ILE A 192 9.17 -10.18 13.67
C ILE A 192 9.90 -11.51 13.50
N GLU A 193 11.17 -11.61 13.90
CA GLU A 193 11.93 -12.86 13.84
C GLU A 193 11.27 -13.96 14.67
N SER A 194 10.75 -13.63 15.85
CA SER A 194 10.01 -14.57 16.69
C SER A 194 8.73 -15.06 16.00
N LEU A 195 7.94 -14.15 15.44
CA LEU A 195 6.71 -14.48 14.69
C LEU A 195 7.00 -15.29 13.42
N MET A 196 8.09 -15.00 12.71
CA MET A 196 8.51 -15.75 11.53
C MET A 196 8.86 -17.20 11.89
N ARG A 197 9.55 -17.42 13.02
CA ARG A 197 9.85 -18.78 13.52
C ARG A 197 8.59 -19.53 13.91
N GLU A 198 7.64 -18.87 14.58
CA GLU A 198 6.36 -19.49 14.94
C GLU A 198 5.53 -19.88 13.71
N LYS A 199 5.62 -19.12 12.62
CA LYS A 199 4.94 -19.38 11.35
C LYS A 199 5.71 -20.30 10.40
N ASN A 200 6.85 -20.86 10.80
CA ASN A 200 7.75 -21.65 9.95
C ASN A 200 8.16 -20.94 8.64
N LEU A 201 8.34 -19.62 8.69
CA LEU A 201 8.77 -18.79 7.56
C LEU A 201 10.29 -18.59 7.51
N SER A 202 11.05 -19.29 8.38
CA SER A 202 12.51 -19.26 8.49
C SER A 202 13.13 -20.65 8.39
#